data_AF-A0A3D0U5A5-F1
#
_entry.id   AF-A0A3D0U5A5-F1
#
_cell.length_a   1.000
_cell.length_b   1.000
_cell.length_c   1.000
_cell.angle_alpha   90.00
_cell.angle_beta   90.00
_cell.angle_gamma   90.00
#
_symmetry.space_group_name_H-M   'P 1'
#
loop_
_entity.id
_entity.type
_entity.pdbx_description
1 polymer ?
#
loop_
_entity_poly.entity_id
_entity_poly.type
_entity_poly.pdbx_seq_one_letter_code
_entity_poly.pdbx_strand_id
1 'polypeptide(L)'
;MHWRFQRACSLHSLSRLLLAAVVLCCLNPAAAEPVVMNQHHMSLNLSQQMVLLEDPDSALDLEGAKAALAQGRFQPVADAPLQLGYSDSAYWLHFQVHNGLLEHTANNREDRFYLTVDYPLLDNVEFFHIRDSGTQTMVSGDIYLFDQRYFSLNTYVFPLALQPGETGDIYIRVFSSSSLLIPITLQTEQ
;
A
#
# COMPACT_ATOMS: atom_id res chain seq x y z
N MET A 1 72.99 -8.52 -0.51
CA MET A 1 72.04 -7.68 -1.29
C MET A 1 70.73 -8.44 -1.41
N HIS A 2 69.61 -7.71 -1.29
CA HIS A 2 68.20 -8.11 -1.47
C HIS A 2 67.41 -8.62 -0.25
N TRP A 3 66.74 -7.64 0.34
CA TRP A 3 65.61 -7.66 1.26
C TRP A 3 64.31 -7.79 0.46
N ARG A 4 63.32 -8.61 0.85
CA ARG A 4 61.92 -8.46 0.40
C ARG A 4 60.90 -8.82 1.49
N PHE A 5 60.44 -7.76 2.15
CA PHE A 5 59.05 -7.40 2.46
C PHE A 5 58.06 -8.52 2.84
N GLN A 6 57.79 -8.63 4.14
CA GLN A 6 56.52 -9.15 4.67
C GLN A 6 55.40 -8.15 4.37
N ARG A 7 54.33 -8.62 3.72
CA ARG A 7 53.08 -7.87 3.55
C ARG A 7 52.34 -7.86 4.90
N ALA A 8 52.52 -6.81 5.68
CA ALA A 8 51.66 -6.54 6.83
C ALA A 8 50.29 -6.04 6.31
N CYS A 9 49.33 -6.95 6.16
CA CYS A 9 47.93 -6.55 6.10
C CYS A 9 47.56 -5.94 7.45
N SER A 10 47.52 -4.61 7.52
CA SER A 10 47.26 -3.89 8.76
C SER A 10 45.84 -4.19 9.27
N LEU A 11 45.69 -4.44 10.57
CA LEU A 11 44.39 -4.61 11.26
C LEU A 11 43.39 -3.47 10.93
N HIS A 12 43.91 -2.29 10.58
CA HIS A 12 43.14 -1.11 10.19
C HIS A 12 42.42 -1.27 8.83
N SER A 13 42.95 -2.08 7.92
CA SER A 13 42.29 -2.38 6.65
C SER A 13 41.09 -3.32 6.85
N LEU A 14 41.20 -4.27 7.79
CA LEU A 14 40.12 -5.19 8.17
C LEU A 14 38.99 -4.48 8.92
N SER A 15 39.32 -3.54 9.83
CA SER A 15 38.29 -2.79 10.56
C SER A 15 37.50 -1.83 9.66
N ARG A 16 38.15 -1.20 8.67
CA ARG A 16 37.50 -0.34 7.67
C ARG A 16 36.58 -1.12 6.74
N LEU A 17 36.97 -2.33 6.34
CA LEU A 17 36.13 -3.24 5.54
C LEU A 17 34.90 -3.71 6.33
N LEU A 18 35.05 -4.01 7.62
CA LEU A 18 33.93 -4.36 8.52
C LEU A 18 32.97 -3.18 8.73
N LEU A 19 33.49 -1.97 8.94
CA LEU A 19 32.66 -0.76 9.07
C LEU A 19 31.87 -0.44 7.79
N ALA A 20 32.50 -0.61 6.61
CA ALA A 20 31.82 -0.43 5.33
C ALA A 20 30.72 -1.48 5.09
N ALA A 21 30.95 -2.74 5.50
CA ALA A 21 29.96 -3.81 5.39
C ALA A 21 28.75 -3.61 6.33
N VAL A 22 28.96 -3.08 7.53
CA VAL A 22 27.87 -2.79 8.49
C VAL A 22 26.99 -1.62 8.01
N VAL A 23 27.59 -0.58 7.41
CA VAL A 23 26.83 0.54 6.84
C VAL A 23 26.01 0.11 5.62
N LEU A 24 26.50 -0.85 4.82
CA LEU A 24 25.77 -1.37 3.65
C LEU A 24 24.57 -2.25 4.03
N CYS A 25 24.61 -2.95 5.17
CA CYS A 25 23.49 -3.78 5.65
C CYS A 25 22.31 -2.97 6.22
N CYS A 26 22.46 -1.67 6.46
CA CYS A 26 21.39 -0.82 6.99
C CYS A 26 20.54 -0.13 5.90
N LEU A 27 20.84 -0.37 4.62
CA LEU A 27 20.13 0.21 3.47
C LEU A 27 19.00 -0.69 2.94
N ASN A 28 18.43 -1.56 3.77
CA ASN A 28 17.20 -2.23 3.35
C ASN A 28 16.07 -1.19 3.33
N PRO A 29 15.42 -0.95 2.18
CA PRO A 29 14.20 -0.17 2.18
C PRO A 29 13.21 -0.93 3.06
N ALA A 30 12.76 -0.29 4.15
CA ALA A 30 11.70 -0.83 4.98
C ALA A 30 10.44 -0.88 4.10
N ALA A 31 10.14 -2.04 3.53
CA ALA A 31 8.84 -2.29 2.94
C ALA A 31 7.81 -2.20 4.07
N ALA A 32 6.68 -1.53 3.83
CA ALA A 32 5.59 -1.51 4.79
C ALA A 32 5.15 -2.97 5.05
N GLU A 33 5.09 -3.38 6.32
CA GLU A 33 4.66 -4.72 6.66
C GLU A 33 3.19 -4.92 6.22
N PRO A 34 2.84 -6.10 5.67
CA PRO A 34 1.47 -6.37 5.28
C PRO A 34 0.51 -6.25 6.46
N VAL A 35 -0.66 -5.66 6.19
CA VAL A 35 -1.77 -5.63 7.11
C VAL A 35 -2.33 -7.04 7.27
N VAL A 36 -2.21 -7.60 8.47
CA VAL A 36 -2.71 -8.95 8.74
C VAL A 36 -4.16 -8.91 9.23
N MET A 37 -5.07 -9.43 8.42
CA MET A 37 -6.44 -9.69 8.82
C MET A 37 -6.55 -11.08 9.44
N ASN A 38 -7.06 -11.17 10.66
CA ASN A 38 -7.22 -12.43 11.39
C ASN A 38 -8.46 -12.37 12.29
N GLN A 39 -8.75 -13.46 13.02
CA GLN A 39 -9.94 -13.57 13.89
C GLN A 39 -10.07 -12.47 14.96
N HIS A 40 -9.00 -11.78 15.30
CA HIS A 40 -9.01 -10.67 16.26
C HIS A 40 -9.19 -9.29 15.61
N HIS A 41 -8.95 -9.18 14.29
CA HIS A 41 -9.05 -7.95 13.53
C HIS A 41 -10.05 -8.10 12.38
N MET A 42 -11.35 -8.07 12.72
CA MET A 42 -12.43 -8.10 11.72
C MET A 42 -12.64 -6.76 11.01
N SER A 43 -12.12 -5.66 11.58
CA SER A 43 -12.22 -4.31 11.05
C SER A 43 -11.00 -3.50 11.49
N LEU A 44 -10.32 -2.85 10.56
CA LEU A 44 -9.11 -2.07 10.82
C LEU A 44 -9.10 -0.77 10.02
N ASN A 45 -8.84 0.37 10.67
CA ASN A 45 -8.51 1.61 9.96
C ASN A 45 -7.11 1.48 9.36
N LEU A 46 -6.96 1.74 8.07
CA LEU A 46 -5.69 1.49 7.36
C LEU A 46 -4.77 2.70 7.27
N SER A 47 -5.16 3.88 7.77
CA SER A 47 -4.46 5.13 7.45
C SER A 47 -2.96 5.04 7.75
N GLN A 48 -2.58 4.52 8.91
CA GLN A 48 -1.18 4.43 9.34
C GLN A 48 -0.43 3.20 8.80
N GLN A 49 -1.12 2.33 8.08
CA GLN A 49 -0.58 1.13 7.44
C GLN A 49 -0.31 1.37 5.95
N MET A 50 -0.69 2.54 5.43
CA MET A 50 -0.44 2.94 4.05
C MET A 50 0.83 3.76 3.90
N VAL A 51 1.34 3.73 2.68
CA VAL A 51 2.27 4.72 2.16
C VAL A 51 1.57 5.54 1.07
N LEU A 52 1.98 6.79 0.92
CA LEU A 52 1.37 7.79 0.05
C LEU A 52 2.41 8.38 -0.91
N LEU A 53 2.00 8.61 -2.15
CA LEU A 53 2.72 9.39 -3.14
C LEU A 53 1.78 10.47 -3.70
N GLU A 54 2.24 11.71 -3.70
CA GLU A 54 1.60 12.80 -4.43
C GLU A 54 2.03 12.78 -5.91
N ASP A 55 1.07 12.95 -6.81
CA ASP A 55 1.23 13.07 -8.26
C ASP A 55 0.64 14.42 -8.73
N PRO A 56 1.42 15.52 -8.67
CA PRO A 56 0.93 16.87 -8.94
C PRO A 56 0.40 17.06 -10.36
N ASP A 57 0.99 16.36 -11.33
CA ASP A 57 0.60 16.47 -12.75
C ASP A 57 -0.51 15.48 -13.11
N SER A 58 -0.97 14.65 -12.16
CA SER A 58 -1.96 13.58 -12.36
C SER A 58 -1.62 12.64 -13.53
N ALA A 59 -0.32 12.45 -13.79
CA ALA A 59 0.20 11.80 -15.00
C ALA A 59 0.55 10.32 -14.79
N LEU A 60 0.65 9.85 -13.55
CA LEU A 60 0.99 8.47 -13.25
C LEU A 60 -0.24 7.57 -13.45
N ASP A 61 -0.01 6.45 -14.13
CA ASP A 61 -0.88 5.28 -14.13
C ASP A 61 -0.38 4.23 -13.12
N LEU A 62 -1.01 3.06 -13.06
CA LEU A 62 -0.64 1.98 -12.14
C LEU A 62 0.82 1.55 -12.30
N GLU A 63 1.33 1.44 -13.53
CA GLU A 63 2.72 1.03 -13.75
C GLU A 63 3.71 2.12 -13.32
N GLY A 64 3.36 3.39 -13.55
CA GLY A 64 4.10 4.54 -13.02
C GLY A 64 4.14 4.56 -11.49
N ALA A 65 3.01 4.26 -10.83
CA ALA A 65 2.93 4.16 -9.37
C ALA A 65 3.75 2.98 -8.83
N LYS A 66 3.70 1.80 -9.47
CA LYS A 66 4.55 0.65 -9.11
C LYS A 66 6.03 0.97 -9.23
N ALA A 67 6.44 1.63 -10.31
CA ALA A 67 7.82 2.07 -10.50
C ALA A 67 8.25 3.09 -9.43
N ALA A 68 7.35 4.00 -9.05
CA ALA A 68 7.58 4.98 -8.00
C ALA A 68 7.76 4.32 -6.62
N LEU A 69 6.97 3.29 -6.32
CA LEU A 69 7.09 2.51 -5.08
C LEU A 69 8.43 1.79 -5.03
N ALA A 70 8.83 1.13 -6.12
CA ALA A 70 10.13 0.44 -6.22
C ALA A 70 11.33 1.40 -6.07
N GLN A 71 11.16 2.68 -6.41
CA GLN A 71 12.14 3.73 -6.21
C GLN A 71 12.11 4.36 -4.80
N GLY A 72 11.20 3.92 -3.92
CA GLY A 72 11.07 4.44 -2.56
C GLY A 72 10.49 5.86 -2.50
N ARG A 73 9.70 6.28 -3.51
CA ARG A 73 9.12 7.63 -3.56
C ARG A 73 7.92 7.81 -2.63
N PHE A 74 7.24 6.72 -2.27
CA PHE A 74 6.12 6.76 -1.34
C PHE A 74 6.60 7.02 0.09
N GLN A 75 5.82 7.80 0.85
CA GLN A 75 6.10 8.16 2.23
C GLN A 75 5.04 7.57 3.17
N PRO A 76 5.37 7.13 4.39
CA PRO A 76 4.39 6.66 5.36
C PRO A 76 3.33 7.72 5.69
N VAL A 77 2.08 7.29 5.84
CA VAL A 77 0.99 8.16 6.29
C VAL A 77 1.00 8.22 7.83
N ALA A 78 1.10 9.43 8.38
CA ALA A 78 1.14 9.63 9.84
C ALA A 78 -0.25 9.79 10.47
N ASP A 79 -1.18 10.42 9.74
CA ASP A 79 -2.50 10.81 10.24
C ASP A 79 -3.55 9.73 10.03
N ALA A 80 -4.53 9.67 10.94
CA ALA A 80 -5.69 8.79 10.84
C ALA A 80 -6.98 9.54 11.27
N PRO A 81 -7.93 9.81 10.35
CA PRO A 81 -7.86 9.55 8.90
C PRO A 81 -6.86 10.47 8.18
N LEU A 82 -6.41 10.06 7.00
CA LEU A 82 -5.56 10.87 6.13
C LEU A 82 -6.32 12.13 5.67
N GLN A 83 -5.72 13.29 5.94
CA GLN A 83 -6.27 14.62 5.65
C GLN A 83 -5.28 15.40 4.78
N LEU A 84 -5.63 15.60 3.51
CA LEU A 84 -4.80 16.32 2.55
C LEU A 84 -5.33 17.73 2.26
N GLY A 85 -6.58 18.03 2.63
CA GLY A 85 -7.20 19.32 2.37
C GLY A 85 -7.49 19.52 0.88
N TYR A 86 -7.41 20.75 0.40
CA TYR A 86 -7.64 21.05 -1.02
C TYR A 86 -6.34 20.92 -1.81
N SER A 87 -6.38 20.22 -2.94
CA SER A 87 -5.25 20.05 -3.85
C SER A 87 -5.74 19.70 -5.24
N ASP A 88 -5.01 20.14 -6.27
CA ASP A 88 -5.23 19.73 -7.66
C ASP A 88 -4.45 18.44 -8.02
N SER A 89 -3.64 17.91 -7.09
CA SER A 89 -2.85 16.70 -7.28
C SER A 89 -3.73 15.44 -7.24
N ALA A 90 -3.31 14.41 -7.98
CA ALA A 90 -3.73 13.05 -7.67
C ALA A 90 -2.86 12.47 -6.55
N TYR A 91 -3.40 11.54 -5.78
CA TYR A 91 -2.69 10.88 -4.70
C TYR A 91 -2.78 9.38 -4.85
N TRP A 92 -1.64 8.72 -4.76
CA TRP A 92 -1.50 7.27 -4.80
C TRP A 92 -1.25 6.73 -3.40
N LEU A 93 -2.15 5.86 -2.94
CA LEU A 93 -2.02 5.10 -1.71
C LEU A 93 -1.61 3.68 -2.04
N HIS A 94 -0.77 3.09 -1.19
CA HIS A 94 -0.35 1.72 -1.34
C HIS A 94 -0.23 1.02 0.01
N PHE A 95 -0.66 -0.24 0.07
CA PHE A 95 -0.49 -1.14 1.21
C PHE A 95 -0.68 -2.59 0.75
N GLN A 96 -0.21 -3.52 1.57
CA GLN A 96 -0.42 -4.95 1.36
C GLN A 96 -1.38 -5.50 2.40
N VAL A 97 -2.23 -6.46 2.02
CA VAL A 97 -3.16 -7.15 2.91
C VAL A 97 -2.84 -8.62 2.91
N HIS A 98 -2.51 -9.16 4.07
CA HIS A 98 -2.32 -10.59 4.27
C HIS A 98 -3.55 -11.22 4.93
N ASN A 99 -4.10 -12.26 4.32
CA ASN A 99 -5.18 -13.04 4.89
C ASN A 99 -4.63 -14.09 5.86
N GLY A 100 -4.71 -13.80 7.16
CA GLY A 100 -4.32 -14.69 8.26
C GLY A 100 -5.47 -15.54 8.83
N LEU A 101 -6.62 -15.63 8.15
CA LEU A 101 -7.72 -16.51 8.55
C LEU A 101 -7.38 -17.98 8.22
N LEU A 102 -7.74 -18.89 9.12
CA LEU A 102 -7.42 -20.33 9.00
C LEU A 102 -8.44 -21.10 8.14
N GLU A 103 -9.66 -20.59 8.03
CA GLU A 103 -10.78 -21.21 7.33
C GLU A 103 -11.59 -20.13 6.62
N HIS A 104 -12.32 -20.53 5.57
CA HIS A 104 -13.17 -19.62 4.82
C HIS A 104 -14.29 -19.07 5.69
N THR A 105 -14.38 -17.74 5.79
CA THR A 105 -15.52 -17.08 6.42
C THR A 105 -16.67 -17.08 5.41
N ALA A 106 -17.67 -17.94 5.67
CA ALA A 106 -18.87 -18.20 4.86
C ALA A 106 -18.68 -19.04 3.57
N ASN A 107 -19.14 -20.30 3.62
CA ASN A 107 -19.58 -21.15 2.49
C ASN A 107 -18.71 -21.11 1.21
N ASN A 108 -17.40 -21.39 1.32
CA ASN A 108 -16.51 -21.64 0.17
C ASN A 108 -16.42 -20.52 -0.89
N ARG A 109 -16.54 -19.25 -0.49
CA ARG A 109 -16.13 -18.13 -1.35
C ARG A 109 -14.79 -17.62 -0.84
N GLU A 110 -13.90 -17.28 -1.76
CA GLU A 110 -12.61 -16.62 -1.44
C GLU A 110 -12.88 -15.52 -0.38
N ASP A 111 -12.05 -15.46 0.67
CA ASP A 111 -12.41 -14.69 1.87
C ASP A 111 -12.66 -13.23 1.49
N ARG A 112 -13.89 -12.77 1.79
CA ARG A 112 -14.43 -11.51 1.29
C ARG A 112 -14.03 -10.38 2.21
N PHE A 113 -12.97 -9.68 1.83
CA PHE A 113 -12.59 -8.44 2.44
C PHE A 113 -13.30 -7.28 1.73
N TYR A 114 -13.69 -6.27 2.51
CA TYR A 114 -14.30 -5.06 2.02
C TYR A 114 -13.44 -3.89 2.44
N LEU A 115 -12.83 -3.25 1.46
CA LEU A 115 -12.16 -1.97 1.65
C LEU A 115 -13.20 -0.86 1.48
N THR A 116 -13.33 0.00 2.48
CA THR A 116 -14.26 1.12 2.46
C THR A 116 -13.53 2.45 2.48
N VAL A 117 -13.99 3.41 1.67
CA VAL A 117 -13.56 4.81 1.69
C VAL A 117 -14.81 5.65 1.98
N ASP A 118 -14.92 6.14 3.21
CA ASP A 118 -16.13 6.80 3.71
C ASP A 118 -16.09 8.32 3.53
N TYR A 119 -15.94 8.74 2.28
CA TYR A 119 -16.00 10.15 1.91
C TYR A 119 -16.64 10.30 0.52
N PRO A 120 -17.97 10.45 0.43
CA PRO A 120 -18.71 10.45 -0.83
C PRO A 120 -18.45 11.67 -1.72
N LEU A 121 -17.64 12.63 -1.27
CA LEU A 121 -17.27 13.84 -2.01
C LEU A 121 -15.98 13.68 -2.83
N LEU A 122 -15.35 12.50 -2.83
CA LEU A 122 -14.21 12.26 -3.72
C LEU A 122 -14.71 12.12 -5.17
N ASP A 123 -14.15 12.91 -6.08
CA ASP A 123 -14.51 12.92 -7.49
C ASP A 123 -14.16 11.60 -8.16
N ASN A 124 -12.96 11.07 -7.90
CA ASN A 124 -12.47 9.84 -8.49
C ASN A 124 -11.67 9.03 -7.46
N VAL A 125 -12.00 7.74 -7.38
CA VAL A 125 -11.33 6.74 -6.55
C VAL A 125 -11.16 5.49 -7.41
N GLU A 126 -9.94 5.25 -7.86
CA GLU A 126 -9.56 4.04 -8.61
C GLU A 126 -8.89 3.07 -7.64
N PHE A 127 -9.35 1.82 -7.66
CA PHE A 127 -8.85 0.74 -6.83
C PHE A 127 -8.22 -0.33 -7.72
N PHE A 128 -7.02 -0.73 -7.36
CA PHE A 128 -6.26 -1.79 -8.02
C PHE A 128 -5.86 -2.84 -6.99
N HIS A 129 -6.26 -4.08 -7.24
CA HIS A 129 -5.86 -5.25 -6.46
C HIS A 129 -5.06 -6.19 -7.34
N ILE A 130 -3.78 -6.30 -7.04
CA ILE A 130 -2.82 -7.11 -7.79
C ILE A 130 -2.64 -8.42 -7.04
N ARG A 131 -2.85 -9.52 -7.78
CA ARG A 131 -2.58 -10.90 -7.35
C ARG A 131 -1.79 -11.61 -8.45
N ASP A 132 -1.27 -12.79 -8.14
CA ASP A 132 -0.63 -13.68 -9.12
C ASP A 132 -1.57 -14.03 -10.28
N SER A 133 -2.89 -14.09 -10.02
CA SER A 133 -3.92 -14.35 -11.03
C SER A 133 -4.16 -13.18 -12.00
N GLY A 134 -3.62 -11.99 -11.71
CA GLY A 134 -3.84 -10.75 -12.45
C GLY A 134 -4.31 -9.59 -11.58
N THR A 135 -4.65 -8.48 -12.24
CA THR A 135 -5.08 -7.24 -11.59
C THR A 135 -6.59 -7.06 -11.71
N GLN A 136 -7.27 -6.90 -10.58
CA GLN A 136 -8.64 -6.42 -10.51
C GLN A 136 -8.64 -4.90 -10.40
N THR A 137 -9.40 -4.23 -11.25
CA THR A 137 -9.55 -2.77 -11.24
C THR A 137 -11.00 -2.39 -11.03
N MET A 138 -11.25 -1.40 -10.18
CA MET A 138 -12.56 -0.82 -9.94
C MET A 138 -12.43 0.69 -9.89
N VAL A 139 -13.47 1.40 -10.32
CA VAL A 139 -13.51 2.87 -10.30
C VAL A 139 -14.80 3.31 -9.64
N SER A 140 -14.70 4.30 -8.78
CA SER A 140 -15.82 4.96 -8.11
C SER A 140 -15.53 6.45 -7.97
N GLY A 141 -16.47 7.20 -7.41
CA GLY A 141 -16.38 8.65 -7.26
C GLY A 141 -17.71 9.33 -7.53
N ASP A 142 -17.84 10.61 -7.20
CA ASP A 142 -19.09 11.35 -7.37
C ASP A 142 -19.32 11.87 -8.79
N ILE A 143 -18.28 11.84 -9.64
CA ILE A 143 -18.39 12.16 -11.07
C ILE A 143 -18.99 10.99 -11.88
N TYR A 144 -19.07 9.79 -11.27
CA TYR A 144 -19.64 8.61 -11.88
C TYR A 144 -21.11 8.43 -11.48
N LEU A 145 -21.89 7.76 -12.33
CA LEU A 145 -23.29 7.46 -12.02
C LEU A 145 -23.38 6.58 -10.77
N PHE A 146 -24.33 6.87 -9.89
CA PHE A 146 -24.53 6.12 -8.64
C PHE A 146 -24.69 4.61 -8.87
N ASP A 147 -25.38 4.22 -9.95
CA ASP A 147 -25.61 2.81 -10.31
C ASP A 147 -24.34 2.07 -10.79
N GLN A 148 -23.22 2.78 -11.00
CA GLN A 148 -21.92 2.16 -11.28
C GLN A 148 -21.20 1.68 -10.00
N ARG A 149 -21.70 2.08 -8.82
CA ARG A 149 -21.12 1.63 -7.54
C ARG A 149 -21.43 0.16 -7.31
N TYR A 150 -20.46 -0.57 -6.74
CA TYR A 150 -20.62 -2.00 -6.44
C TYR A 150 -21.78 -2.26 -5.46
N PHE A 151 -21.90 -1.42 -4.43
CA PHE A 151 -23.04 -1.37 -3.55
C PHE A 151 -23.73 -0.01 -3.67
N SER A 152 -25.06 0.01 -3.60
CA SER A 152 -25.88 1.23 -3.57
C SER A 152 -25.77 1.94 -2.22
N LEU A 153 -24.55 2.37 -1.86
CA LEU A 153 -24.19 3.06 -0.62
C LEU A 153 -23.49 4.38 -0.96
N ASN A 154 -23.54 5.33 -0.03
CA ASN A 154 -22.78 6.58 -0.15
C ASN A 154 -21.28 6.34 0.01
N THR A 155 -20.90 5.46 0.94
CA THR A 155 -19.54 4.96 1.13
C THR A 155 -19.08 4.19 -0.11
N TYR A 156 -17.85 4.44 -0.56
CA TYR A 156 -17.24 3.66 -1.62
C TYR A 156 -16.73 2.34 -1.05
N VAL A 157 -17.08 1.22 -1.68
CA VAL A 157 -16.74 -0.10 -1.20
C VAL A 157 -16.12 -0.91 -2.32
N PHE A 158 -14.94 -1.43 -2.06
CA PHE A 158 -14.15 -2.26 -2.97
C PHE A 158 -13.99 -3.65 -2.36
N PRO A 159 -14.77 -4.65 -2.81
CA PRO A 159 -14.60 -6.02 -2.39
C PRO A 159 -13.32 -6.60 -3.02
N LEU A 160 -12.56 -7.30 -2.20
CA LEU A 160 -11.38 -8.04 -2.62
C LEU A 160 -11.39 -9.43 -1.98
N ALA A 161 -10.85 -10.39 -2.73
CA ALA A 161 -10.87 -11.79 -2.40
C ALA A 161 -9.44 -12.28 -2.18
N LEU A 162 -9.17 -12.91 -1.03
CA LEU A 162 -7.87 -13.49 -0.73
C LEU A 162 -8.07 -14.90 -0.17
N GLN A 163 -7.31 -15.86 -0.68
CA GLN A 163 -7.26 -17.19 -0.10
C GLN A 163 -6.55 -17.16 1.27
N PRO A 164 -6.82 -18.10 2.18
CA PRO A 164 -6.05 -18.25 3.40
C PRO A 164 -4.53 -18.29 3.12
N GLY A 165 -3.78 -17.39 3.76
CA GLY A 165 -2.35 -17.23 3.58
C GLY A 165 -1.92 -16.41 2.35
N GLU A 166 -2.87 -15.94 1.52
CA GLU A 166 -2.58 -15.07 0.38
C GLU A 166 -2.32 -13.62 0.84
N THR A 167 -1.47 -12.92 0.10
CA THR A 167 -1.24 -11.48 0.27
C THR A 167 -1.67 -10.75 -1.00
N GLY A 168 -2.59 -9.79 -0.86
CA GLY A 168 -2.99 -8.88 -1.92
C GLY A 168 -2.18 -7.58 -1.89
N ASP A 169 -1.79 -7.11 -3.07
CA ASP A 169 -1.05 -5.86 -3.25
C ASP A 169 -2.01 -4.78 -3.77
N ILE A 170 -2.23 -3.73 -2.96
CA ILE A 170 -3.32 -2.77 -3.18
C ILE A 170 -2.75 -1.40 -3.51
N TYR A 171 -3.23 -0.83 -4.62
CA TYR A 171 -3.04 0.57 -4.96
C TYR A 171 -4.39 1.27 -5.05
N ILE A 172 -4.44 2.52 -4.58
CA ILE A 172 -5.60 3.39 -4.74
C ILE A 172 -5.12 4.70 -5.30
N ARG A 173 -5.73 5.16 -6.39
CA ARG A 173 -5.55 6.51 -6.88
C ARG A 173 -6.78 7.33 -6.52
N VAL A 174 -6.57 8.48 -5.89
CA VAL A 174 -7.64 9.41 -5.55
C VAL A 174 -7.37 10.79 -6.13
N PHE A 175 -8.43 11.44 -6.56
CA PHE A 175 -8.43 12.82 -7.00
C PHE A 175 -9.79 13.45 -6.68
N SER A 176 -9.80 14.72 -6.28
CA SER A 176 -11.04 15.49 -6.10
C SER A 176 -10.79 16.98 -6.29
N SER A 177 -11.78 17.68 -6.85
CA SER A 177 -11.85 19.14 -6.86
C SER A 177 -12.31 19.74 -5.52
N SER A 178 -12.67 18.89 -4.55
CA SER A 178 -13.07 19.25 -3.19
C SER A 178 -11.98 18.93 -2.16
N SER A 179 -12.31 18.94 -0.87
CA SER A 179 -11.35 18.58 0.18
C SER A 179 -11.07 17.07 0.15
N LEU A 180 -9.80 16.67 0.19
CA LEU A 180 -9.37 15.29 0.28
C LEU A 180 -9.28 14.85 1.74
N LEU A 181 -10.31 14.14 2.18
CA LEU A 181 -10.36 13.37 3.42
C LEU A 181 -10.54 11.90 3.04
N ILE A 182 -9.69 11.02 3.57
CA ILE A 182 -9.67 9.61 3.17
C ILE A 182 -9.78 8.71 4.41
N PRO A 183 -11.00 8.55 4.98
CA PRO A 183 -11.25 7.57 6.02
C PRO A 183 -11.35 6.20 5.36
N ILE A 184 -10.29 5.40 5.54
CA ILE A 184 -10.18 4.09 4.90
C ILE A 184 -10.15 2.96 5.93
N THR A 185 -10.99 1.95 5.72
CA THR A 185 -11.13 0.80 6.62
C THR A 185 -11.14 -0.48 5.82
N LEU A 186 -10.48 -1.52 6.32
CA LEU A 186 -10.59 -2.88 5.81
C LEU A 186 -11.41 -3.71 6.78
N GLN A 187 -12.40 -4.42 6.26
CA GLN A 187 -13.30 -5.24 7.06
C GLN A 187 -13.49 -6.61 6.43
N THR A 188 -13.79 -7.60 7.26
CA THR A 188 -14.24 -8.93 6.83
C THR A 188 -15.56 -9.26 7.52
N GLU A 189 -16.31 -10.20 6.97
CA GLU A 189 -17.54 -10.71 7.57
C GLU A 189 -17.25 -11.42 8.91
N GLN A 190 -18.21 -11.33 9.83
CA GLN A 190 -18.19 -12.00 11.13
C GLN A 190 -18.73 -13.43 11.05
#